data_AF-A0A935XBA0-F1
#
_entry.id   AF-A0A935XBA0-F1
#
_cell.length_a   1.000
_cell.length_b   1.000
_cell.length_c   1.000
_cell.angle_alpha   90.00
_cell.angle_beta   90.00
_cell.angle_gamma   90.00
#
_symmetry.space_group_name_H-M   'P 1'
#
loop_
_entity.id
_entity.type
_entity.pdbx_description
1 polymer ?
#
loop_
_entity_poly.entity_id
_entity_poly.type
_entity_poly.pdbx_seq_one_letter_code
_entity_poly.pdbx_strand_id
1 'polypeptide(L)'
;MEVQRDLMIPMRDGVRLATDLYRPKGMTGALPTILIRLPTTRQRIAPPRSPADFSASHGYAVVVQDVRGKFASKGPFACTKGT
;
A
#
# COMPACT_ATOMS: atom_id res chain seq x y z
N MET A 1 10.46 10.17 7.68
CA MET A 1 9.63 9.51 6.66
C MET A 1 8.66 10.51 6.03
N GLU A 2 8.45 10.41 4.73
CA GLU A 2 7.41 11.08 3.96
C GLU A 2 6.34 10.05 3.61
N VAL A 3 5.07 10.42 3.71
CA VAL A 3 3.93 9.54 3.41
C VAL A 3 3.05 10.21 2.37
N GLN A 4 2.90 9.54 1.23
CA GLN A 4 1.93 9.91 0.20
C GLN A 4 0.73 8.97 0.34
N ARG A 5 -0.44 9.54 0.62
CA ARG A 5 -1.67 8.78 0.86
C ARG A 5 -2.58 8.83 -0.35
N ASP A 6 -3.47 7.85 -0.43
CA ASP A 6 -4.59 7.83 -1.38
C ASP A 6 -4.16 7.84 -2.85
N LEU A 7 -2.99 7.26 -3.14
CA LEU A 7 -2.52 7.07 -4.50
C LEU A 7 -3.39 6.02 -5.20
N MET A 8 -3.96 6.40 -6.33
CA MET A 8 -4.84 5.53 -7.11
C MET A 8 -4.06 4.88 -8.26
N ILE A 9 -3.58 3.66 -8.06
CA ILE A 9 -2.72 2.96 -9.02
C ILE A 9 -3.58 2.22 -10.05
N PRO A 10 -3.49 2.55 -11.36
CA PRO A 10 -4.25 1.89 -12.41
C PRO A 10 -3.71 0.49 -12.69
N MET A 11 -4.62 -0.49 -12.79
CA MET A 11 -4.34 -1.86 -13.21
C MET A 11 -4.61 -2.02 -14.72
N ARG A 12 -4.18 -3.16 -15.29
CA ARG A 12 -4.34 -3.49 -16.73
C ARG A 12 -5.78 -3.41 -17.26
N ASP A 13 -6.76 -3.57 -16.38
CA ASP A 13 -8.19 -3.56 -16.68
C ASP A 13 -8.87 -2.23 -16.34
N GLY A 14 -8.08 -1.16 -16.12
CA GLY A 14 -8.57 0.19 -15.83
C GLY A 14 -9.03 0.40 -14.38
N VAL A 15 -9.15 -0.66 -13.58
CA VAL A 15 -9.49 -0.55 -12.15
C VAL A 15 -8.34 0.09 -11.40
N ARG A 16 -8.66 1.00 -10.47
CA ARG A 16 -7.67 1.72 -9.66
C ARG A 16 -7.66 1.20 -8.23
N LEU A 17 -6.47 0.89 -7.72
CA LEU A 17 -6.27 0.42 -6.35
C LEU A 17 -5.71 1.53 -5.46
N ALA A 18 -6.32 1.72 -4.30
CA ALA A 18 -5.88 2.69 -3.32
C ALA A 18 -4.61 2.22 -2.62
N THR A 19 -3.61 3.10 -2.58
CA THR A 19 -2.25 2.80 -2.17
C THR A 19 -1.66 3.95 -1.36
N ASP A 20 -1.00 3.65 -0.26
CA ASP A 20 -0.18 4.60 0.50
C ASP A 20 1.29 4.25 0.29
N LEU A 21 2.12 5.25 0.03
CA LEU A 21 3.57 5.13 -0.16
C LEU A 21 4.31 5.79 0.99
N TYR A 22 5.16 5.00 1.64
CA TYR A 22 6.03 5.41 2.73
C TYR A 22 7.47 5.46 2.21
N ARG A 23 8.11 6.63 2.31
CA ARG A 23 9.52 6.80 1.90
C ARG A 23 10.37 7.37 3.04
N PRO A 24 11.61 6.87 3.25
CA PRO A 24 12.55 7.52 4.16
C PRO A 24 12.82 8.96 3.71
N LYS A 25 12.89 9.90 4.66
CA LYS A 25 13.22 11.30 4.36
C LYS A 25 14.70 11.40 4.00
N GLY A 26 15.04 12.20 2.99
CA GLY A 26 16.42 12.51 2.64
C GLY A 26 17.16 11.44 1.83
N MET A 27 16.53 10.28 1.56
CA MET A 27 17.09 9.30 0.63
C MET A 27 16.55 9.55 -0.78
N THR A 28 17.47 9.68 -1.73
CA THR A 28 17.16 9.88 -3.16
C THR A 28 17.64 8.68 -3.97
N GLY A 29 17.06 8.49 -5.16
CA GLY A 29 17.37 7.35 -6.01
C GLY A 29 16.49 6.12 -5.77
N ALA A 30 16.89 4.99 -6.35
CA ALA A 30 16.18 3.73 -6.25
C ALA A 30 16.35 3.13 -4.85
N LEU A 31 15.23 2.80 -4.21
CA LEU A 31 15.22 2.20 -2.88
C LEU A 31 14.72 0.75 -2.98
N PRO A 32 15.24 -0.17 -2.15
CA PRO A 32 14.61 -1.46 -1.98
C PRO A 32 13.16 -1.24 -1.51
N THR A 33 12.21 -1.91 -2.18
CA THR A 33 10.78 -1.64 -2.01
C THR A 33 10.05 -2.86 -1.47
N ILE A 34 9.27 -2.67 -0.41
CA ILE A 34 8.39 -3.68 0.18
C ILE A 34 6.96 -3.37 -0.24
N LEU A 35 6.27 -4.35 -0.83
CA LEU A 35 4.85 -4.26 -1.16
C LEU A 35 4.03 -5.06 -0.13
N ILE A 36 3.11 -4.38 0.55
CA ILE A 36 2.14 -4.99 1.46
C ILE A 36 0.75 -4.85 0.85
N ARG A 37 0.09 -5.98 0.58
CA ARG A 37 -1.29 -6.01 0.10
C ARG A 37 -2.21 -6.57 1.18
N LEU A 38 -3.26 -5.83 1.51
CA LEU A 38 -4.13 -6.17 2.63
C LEU A 38 -5.58 -6.40 2.16
N PRO A 39 -6.21 -7.54 2.53
CA PRO A 39 -7.65 -7.73 2.38
C PRO A 39 -8.47 -6.92 3.38
N THR A 40 -7.80 -6.40 4.41
CA THR A 40 -8.28 -5.41 5.39
C THR A 40 -7.76 -4.01 5.05
N THR A 41 -8.22 -2.96 5.75
CA THR A 41 -7.85 -1.58 5.39
C THR A 41 -6.35 -1.31 5.57
N ARG A 42 -5.73 -0.62 4.60
CA ARG A 42 -4.37 -0.07 4.66
C ARG A 42 -4.13 0.78 5.91
N GLN A 43 -5.17 1.40 6.45
CA GLN A 43 -5.10 2.19 7.69
C GLN A 43 -4.70 1.36 8.91
N ARG A 44 -4.83 0.01 8.89
CA ARG A 44 -4.36 -0.85 9.98
C ARG A 44 -2.84 -0.87 10.14
N ILE A 45 -2.10 -0.46 9.11
CA ILE A 45 -0.65 -0.33 9.16
C ILE A 45 -0.20 1.12 8.97
N ALA A 46 -1.07 2.07 9.32
CA ALA A 46 -0.68 3.47 9.45
C ALA A 46 0.27 3.67 10.65
N PRO A 47 1.19 4.66 10.57
CA PRO A 47 2.06 5.02 11.69
C PRO A 47 1.25 5.56 12.90
N PRO A 48 1.83 5.53 14.12
CA PRO A 48 3.19 5.08 14.47
C PRO A 48 3.28 3.57 14.79
N ARG A 49 4.50 3.02 14.76
CA ARG A 49 4.83 1.61 15.16
C ARG A 49 4.19 0.52 14.28
N SER A 50 3.92 0.83 13.01
CA SER A 50 3.48 -0.18 12.04
C SER A 50 4.68 -0.84 11.35
N PRO A 51 4.51 -2.02 10.72
CA PRO A 51 5.55 -2.61 9.88
C PRO A 51 6.03 -1.66 8.77
N ALA A 52 5.13 -0.83 8.23
CA ALA A 52 5.48 0.16 7.21
C ALA A 52 6.39 1.27 7.77
N ASP A 53 6.08 1.78 8.97
CA ASP A 53 6.89 2.77 9.68
C ASP A 53 8.27 2.22 10.08
N PHE A 54 8.30 0.97 10.57
CA PHE A 54 9.55 0.29 10.89
C PHE A 54 10.42 0.11 9.65
N SER A 55 9.92 -0.48 8.58
CA SER A 55 10.74 -0.70 7.37
C SER A 55 11.17 0.61 6.71
N ALA A 56 10.30 1.63 6.69
CA ALA A 56 10.66 2.92 6.12
C ALA A 56 11.71 3.68 6.93
N SER A 57 11.75 3.50 8.26
CA SER A 57 12.82 4.06 9.08
C SER A 57 14.18 3.35 8.88
N HIS A 58 14.19 2.14 8.30
CA HIS A 58 15.38 1.37 7.98
C HIS A 58 15.81 1.45 6.50
N GLY A 59 15.32 2.45 5.76
CA GLY A 59 15.79 2.75 4.40
C GLY A 59 15.03 2.06 3.27
N TYR A 60 13.90 1.40 3.56
CA TYR A 60 13.04 0.80 2.54
C TYR A 60 11.95 1.78 2.09
N ALA A 61 11.59 1.74 0.81
CA ALA A 61 10.29 2.25 0.39
C ALA A 61 9.22 1.20 0.75
N VAL A 62 8.10 1.60 1.33
CA VAL A 62 7.00 0.68 1.63
C VAL A 62 5.74 1.13 0.91
N VAL A 63 5.17 0.22 0.14
CA VAL A 63 3.92 0.41 -0.60
C VAL A 63 2.85 -0.41 0.09
N VAL A 64 1.81 0.26 0.60
CA VAL A 64 0.68 -0.40 1.23
C VAL A 64 -0.54 -0.24 0.35
N GLN A 65 -1.14 -1.34 -0.09
CA GLN A 65 -2.25 -1.32 -1.03
C GLN A 65 -3.45 -2.10 -0.50
N ASP A 66 -4.64 -1.49 -0.60
CA ASP A 66 -5.90 -2.19 -0.41
C ASP A 66 -6.14 -3.13 -1.59
N VAL A 67 -6.48 -4.39 -1.33
CA VAL A 67 -6.83 -5.32 -2.43
C VAL A 67 -8.05 -4.81 -3.21
N ARG A 68 -8.14 -5.24 -4.47
CA ARG A 68 -9.26 -4.94 -5.36
C ARG A 68 -10.62 -5.17 -4.69
N GLY A 69 -11.54 -4.23 -4.86
CA GLY A 69 -12.90 -4.30 -4.31
C GLY A 69 -12.99 -4.22 -2.79
N LYS A 70 -11.94 -3.75 -2.11
CA LYS A 70 -11.94 -3.49 -0.67
C LYS A 70 -11.60 -2.02 -0.39
N PHE A 71 -12.28 -1.46 0.61
CA PHE A 71 -12.07 -0.10 1.10
C PHE A 71 -12.06 0.93 -0.04
N ALA A 72 -10.97 1.66 -0.23
CA ALA A 72 -10.86 2.69 -1.26
C ALA A 72 -10.46 2.12 -2.64
N SER A 73 -10.10 0.84 -2.74
CA SER A 73 -9.81 0.18 -4.01
C SER A 73 -11.07 -0.17 -4.78
N LYS A 74 -11.07 0.15 -6.08
CA LYS A 74 -12.20 -0.09 -6.99
C LYS A 74 -12.28 -1.57 -7.41
N GLY A 75 -13.33 -1.90 -8.17
CA GLY A 75 -13.54 -3.19 -8.80
C GLY A 75 -14.28 -4.21 -7.92
N PRO A 76 -14.66 -5.38 -8.46
CA PRO A 76 -15.32 -6.42 -7.68
C PRO A 76 -14.34 -7.12 -6.74
N PHE A 77 -14.78 -7.44 -5.52
CA PHE A 77 -14.03 -8.30 -4.61
C PHE A 77 -14.31 -9.76 -4.93
N ALA A 78 -13.30 -10.48 -5.42
CA ALA A 78 -13.38 -11.91 -5.64
C ALA A 78 -12.95 -12.67 -4.37
N CYS A 79 -13.84 -12.79 -3.39
CA CYS A 79 -13.74 -13.89 -2.42
C CYS A 79 -14.55 -15.04 -2.97
N THR A 80 -13.90 -15.88 -3.76
CA THR A 80 -14.52 -17.15 -4.17
C THR A 80 -14.80 -17.94 -2.91
N LYS A 81 -16.07 -18.06 -2.52
CA LYS A 81 -16.51 -19.16 -1.66
C LYS A 81 -16.11 -20.42 -2.41
N GLY A 82 -15.29 -21.26 -1.80
CA GLY A 82 -14.92 -22.55 -2.41
C GLY A 82 -16.18 -23.26 -2.86
N THR A 83 -16.28 -23.50 -4.16
CA THR A 83 -17.22 -24.48 -4.75
C THR A 83 -16.80 -25.87 -4.35
#